data_AF-A0ABC8IQS4-F1
#
_entry.id   AF-A0ABC8IQS4-F1
#
_cell.length_a   1.000
_cell.length_b   1.000
_cell.length_c   1.000
_cell.angle_alpha   90.00
_cell.angle_beta   90.00
_cell.angle_gamma   90.00
#
_symmetry.space_group_name_H-M   'P 1'
#
loop_
_entity.id
_entity.type
_entity.pdbx_description
1 polymer ?
#
loop_
_entity_poly.entity_id
_entity_poly.type
_entity_poly.pdbx_seq_one_letter_code
_entity_poly.pdbx_strand_id
1 'polypeptide(L)'
;MKSAVSSSLFSLKYLLNPNPRPHFISLKSVFLPKLSLSSITNNAALKLLSPPSTSGLRSIYSSSMASSFKPEQARVPSALPLPAPPLTKFKMGLCQLSVTTDKTRNISHTKNAIEEAVSKGAKLVLLPEMWNTPYTKGSFKAFAEDIDAGGDASPSTAMLSEVSKRLNITIIGGSIPEKSRGRLYNTCCVFGSDGELKAKHRKIHLFDIDIPGKITYMESRTFTAGETPTVVDTDVGRIGVGICYDIRFQELAMMYAARGAHLLCYPGAFNMTTGPLHWELLQRARATDNQLYVATCSSARDYGSCYVAWGHSTLVGPFGEIIATSEHEETIIIAEIDYSFLKQRRSNLPLNKQLRGDLYQLVDIQRLNY
;
A
#
# COMPACT_ATOMS: atom_id res chain seq x y z
N MET A 1 -60.55 20.03 18.68
CA MET A 1 -61.62 19.06 18.32
C MET A 1 -61.41 18.70 16.85
N LYS A 2 -60.86 17.50 16.58
CA LYS A 2 -61.55 16.32 15.96
C LYS A 2 -62.20 16.69 14.60
N SER A 3 -62.05 16.01 13.47
CA SER A 3 -61.44 14.74 13.01
C SER A 3 -61.79 14.67 11.50
N ALA A 4 -60.85 14.55 10.55
CA ALA A 4 -60.31 13.32 9.94
C ALA A 4 -61.16 12.68 8.81
N VAL A 5 -60.44 12.15 7.79
CA VAL A 5 -60.80 11.04 6.83
C VAL A 5 -61.62 11.50 5.59
N SER A 6 -61.38 11.14 4.31
CA SER A 6 -60.43 10.26 3.57
C SER A 6 -60.71 10.35 2.04
N SER A 7 -59.68 10.03 1.23
CA SER A 7 -59.69 9.35 -0.11
C SER A 7 -60.50 9.98 -1.27
N SER A 8 -60.13 9.91 -2.55
CA SER A 8 -59.23 9.07 -3.35
C SER A 8 -58.99 9.83 -4.67
N LEU A 9 -57.80 9.70 -5.27
CA LEU A 9 -57.55 10.19 -6.63
C LEU A 9 -57.04 9.06 -7.52
N PHE A 10 -57.47 9.18 -8.76
CA PHE A 10 -57.61 8.17 -9.80
C PHE A 10 -56.30 7.62 -10.35
N SER A 11 -56.40 6.34 -10.71
CA SER A 11 -55.50 5.54 -11.53
C SER A 11 -55.43 6.04 -12.99
N LEU A 12 -54.23 6.08 -13.57
CA LEU A 12 -54.06 5.75 -14.99
C LEU A 12 -52.75 4.97 -15.21
N LYS A 13 -52.94 3.73 -15.69
CA LYS A 13 -51.92 2.75 -16.07
C LYS A 13 -51.26 3.14 -17.40
N TYR A 14 -49.95 2.93 -17.50
CA TYR A 14 -49.31 2.48 -18.74
C TYR A 14 -48.45 1.25 -18.41
N LEU A 15 -48.79 0.13 -19.05
CA LEU A 15 -47.98 -1.09 -19.11
C LEU A 15 -46.75 -0.85 -20.00
N LEU A 16 -45.63 -1.54 -19.71
CA LEU A 16 -44.93 -2.44 -20.65
C LEU A 16 -43.71 -3.14 -19.97
N ASN A 17 -43.93 -4.42 -19.66
CA ASN A 17 -43.05 -5.61 -19.68
C ASN A 17 -41.62 -5.65 -19.05
N PRO A 18 -41.33 -6.64 -18.17
CA PRO A 18 -39.98 -6.92 -17.64
C PRO A 18 -39.34 -8.19 -18.27
N ASN A 19 -38.09 -8.06 -18.76
CA ASN A 19 -37.01 -9.07 -18.89
C ASN A 19 -36.19 -8.84 -20.17
N PRO A 20 -34.86 -8.94 -20.07
CA PRO A 20 -34.20 -9.98 -20.86
C PRO A 20 -33.17 -10.78 -20.05
N ARG A 21 -33.23 -12.11 -20.23
CA ARG A 21 -32.20 -13.07 -19.81
C ARG A 21 -30.94 -12.88 -20.67
N PRO A 22 -29.73 -13.04 -20.12
CA PRO A 22 -28.52 -13.11 -20.93
C PRO A 22 -28.38 -14.51 -21.57
N HIS A 23 -28.12 -14.53 -22.88
CA HIS A 23 -27.79 -15.72 -23.64
C HIS A 23 -26.44 -16.31 -23.18
N PHE A 24 -26.46 -17.57 -22.73
CA PHE A 24 -25.28 -18.41 -22.58
C PHE A 24 -24.78 -18.83 -23.97
N ILE A 25 -23.59 -18.38 -24.35
CA ILE A 25 -22.82 -18.97 -25.45
C ILE A 25 -21.71 -19.82 -24.82
N SER A 26 -21.82 -21.14 -25.02
CA SER A 26 -20.84 -22.14 -24.63
C SER A 26 -19.64 -22.09 -25.58
N LEU A 27 -18.49 -21.65 -25.08
CA LEU A 27 -17.20 -21.81 -25.75
C LEU A 27 -16.72 -23.24 -25.52
N LYS A 28 -16.88 -24.07 -26.55
CA LYS A 28 -16.31 -25.41 -26.64
C LYS A 28 -14.78 -25.34 -26.63
N SER A 29 -14.21 -26.28 -25.88
CA SER A 29 -12.82 -26.73 -25.84
C SER A 29 -12.06 -26.60 -27.16
N VAL A 30 -10.99 -25.82 -27.17
CA VAL A 30 -9.97 -25.85 -28.23
C VAL A 30 -9.03 -27.02 -27.95
N PHE A 31 -9.07 -28.02 -28.84
CA PHE A 31 -8.17 -29.16 -28.90
C PHE A 31 -6.78 -28.71 -29.38
N LEU A 32 -5.74 -29.00 -28.60
CA LEU A 32 -4.34 -28.98 -29.03
C LEU A 32 -3.98 -30.36 -29.62
N PRO A 33 -3.44 -30.46 -30.84
CA PRO A 33 -2.99 -31.74 -31.37
C PRO A 33 -1.64 -32.15 -30.77
N LYS A 34 -1.59 -33.41 -30.30
CA LYS A 34 -0.38 -34.13 -29.89
C LYS A 34 0.52 -34.36 -31.11
N LEU A 35 1.77 -33.91 -31.06
CA LEU A 35 2.83 -34.33 -31.96
C LEU A 35 3.42 -35.65 -31.45
N SER A 36 3.26 -36.74 -32.21
CA SER A 36 3.93 -38.01 -31.96
C SER A 36 5.35 -37.97 -32.51
N LEU A 37 6.33 -38.33 -31.67
CA LEU A 37 7.66 -38.70 -32.14
C LEU A 37 7.60 -40.09 -32.77
N SER A 38 7.90 -40.18 -34.06
CA SER A 38 8.29 -41.43 -34.70
C SER A 38 9.77 -41.38 -35.08
N SER A 39 10.40 -42.50 -34.74
CA SER A 39 11.76 -42.94 -35.01
C SER A 39 12.19 -42.83 -36.47
N ILE A 40 13.37 -42.27 -36.72
CA ILE A 40 14.18 -42.59 -37.91
C ILE A 40 15.57 -43.00 -37.44
N THR A 41 15.83 -44.30 -37.51
CA THR A 41 17.16 -44.90 -37.56
C THR A 41 17.74 -44.69 -38.94
N ASN A 42 19.00 -44.27 -39.05
CA ASN A 42 19.90 -44.81 -40.08
C ASN A 42 21.38 -44.60 -39.70
N ASN A 43 22.09 -45.73 -39.70
CA ASN A 43 23.53 -45.87 -39.60
C ASN A 43 24.22 -45.38 -40.89
N ALA A 44 25.33 -44.66 -40.76
CA ALA A 44 26.44 -44.75 -41.70
C ALA A 44 27.74 -44.29 -41.00
N ALA A 45 28.65 -45.25 -40.79
CA ALA A 45 30.03 -45.00 -40.38
C ALA A 45 30.85 -44.52 -41.59
N LEU A 46 31.83 -43.63 -41.39
CA LEU A 46 33.22 -43.82 -41.85
C LEU A 46 34.15 -42.61 -41.62
N LYS A 47 35.35 -42.95 -41.13
CA LYS A 47 36.68 -42.36 -41.36
C LYS A 47 37.14 -41.13 -40.55
N LEU A 48 38.05 -41.44 -39.62
CA LEU A 48 39.13 -40.57 -39.17
C LEU A 48 40.00 -40.11 -40.35
N LEU A 49 40.25 -38.80 -40.43
CA LEU A 49 41.44 -38.19 -41.03
C LEU A 49 41.79 -36.92 -40.23
N SER A 50 43.07 -36.74 -39.95
CA SER A 50 43.72 -35.69 -39.15
C SER A 50 43.63 -34.27 -39.77
N PRO A 51 43.94 -33.20 -39.00
CA PRO A 51 43.47 -31.84 -39.29
C PRO A 51 44.42 -31.07 -40.23
N PRO A 52 43.93 -30.04 -40.96
CA PRO A 52 44.80 -29.04 -41.54
C PRO A 52 44.91 -27.80 -40.63
N SER A 53 46.14 -27.35 -40.47
CA SER A 53 46.55 -26.06 -39.92
C SER A 53 46.19 -24.91 -40.86
N THR A 54 45.44 -23.93 -40.38
CA THR A 54 45.34 -22.56 -40.95
C THR A 54 44.91 -21.61 -39.83
N SER A 55 45.85 -20.84 -39.28
CA SER A 55 46.08 -19.43 -39.60
C SER A 55 44.88 -18.51 -39.33
N GLY A 56 44.93 -17.79 -38.22
CA GLY A 56 44.55 -16.37 -38.18
C GLY A 56 43.08 -16.02 -38.34
N LEU A 57 42.20 -16.56 -37.50
CA LEU A 57 40.98 -15.84 -37.15
C LEU A 57 41.23 -15.14 -35.81
N ARG A 58 41.62 -13.86 -35.89
CA ARG A 58 41.47 -12.95 -34.76
C ARG A 58 40.01 -13.00 -34.37
N SER A 59 39.73 -13.63 -33.24
CA SER A 59 38.48 -13.43 -32.53
C SER A 59 38.40 -11.95 -32.20
N ILE A 60 37.67 -11.20 -33.03
CA ILE A 60 37.05 -9.97 -32.58
C ILE A 60 35.94 -10.45 -31.65
N TYR A 61 36.34 -10.82 -30.43
CA TYR A 61 35.46 -10.65 -29.30
C TYR A 61 35.14 -9.16 -29.32
N SER A 62 33.98 -8.85 -29.92
CA SER A 62 33.25 -7.63 -29.63
C SER A 62 33.33 -7.48 -28.13
N SER A 63 34.18 -6.57 -27.66
CA SER A 63 34.04 -5.97 -26.35
C SER A 63 32.59 -5.52 -26.33
N SER A 64 31.75 -6.28 -25.62
CA SER A 64 30.44 -5.79 -25.28
C SER A 64 30.70 -4.40 -24.74
N MET A 65 30.15 -3.37 -25.37
CA MET A 65 30.18 -2.05 -24.79
C MET A 65 29.48 -2.21 -23.45
N ALA A 66 30.25 -2.45 -22.40
CA ALA A 66 29.78 -2.37 -21.03
C ALA A 66 29.23 -0.95 -20.97
N SER A 67 27.90 -0.88 -20.95
CA SER A 67 27.21 0.39 -21.06
C SER A 67 27.77 1.33 -20.01
N SER A 68 28.21 2.52 -20.42
CA SER A 68 28.88 3.50 -19.56
C SER A 68 28.02 4.03 -18.41
N PHE A 69 26.76 3.60 -18.30
CA PHE A 69 25.89 4.00 -17.22
C PHE A 69 26.28 3.31 -15.91
N LYS A 70 26.26 4.08 -14.83
CA LYS A 70 26.63 3.66 -13.46
C LYS A 70 25.36 3.66 -12.59
N PRO A 71 24.61 2.55 -12.51
CA PRO A 71 23.32 2.51 -11.81
C PRO A 71 23.43 2.87 -10.33
N GLU A 72 24.57 2.55 -9.72
CA GLU A 72 24.90 2.91 -8.34
C GLU A 72 24.94 4.41 -8.10
N GLN A 73 25.23 5.22 -9.12
CA GLN A 73 25.25 6.68 -9.03
C GLN A 73 23.86 7.30 -9.08
N ALA A 74 22.83 6.54 -9.49
CA ALA A 74 21.46 7.06 -9.61
C ALA A 74 20.79 7.33 -8.25
N ARG A 75 21.42 6.92 -7.14
CA ARG A 75 20.92 7.13 -5.77
C ARG A 75 22.04 7.63 -4.90
N VAL A 76 21.82 8.76 -4.24
CA VAL A 76 22.82 9.43 -3.42
C VAL A 76 22.23 9.71 -2.03
N PRO A 77 22.71 9.07 -0.95
CA PRO A 77 23.73 8.01 -0.94
C PRO A 77 23.22 6.70 -1.57
N SER A 78 24.14 5.79 -1.84
CA SER A 78 23.83 4.46 -2.41
C SER A 78 22.72 3.75 -1.64
N ALA A 79 21.95 2.94 -2.37
CA ALA A 79 20.89 2.14 -1.77
C ALA A 79 21.44 1.19 -0.70
N LEU A 80 20.74 1.08 0.42
CA LEU A 80 21.05 0.12 1.46
C LEU A 80 20.74 -1.30 0.96
N PRO A 81 21.56 -2.30 1.34
CA PRO A 81 21.20 -3.70 1.15
C PRO A 81 19.83 -3.98 1.78
N LEU A 82 19.04 -4.82 1.12
CA LEU A 82 17.78 -5.29 1.69
C LEU A 82 18.11 -6.15 2.93
N PRO A 83 17.70 -5.77 4.15
CA PRO A 83 17.97 -6.58 5.33
C PRO A 83 17.17 -7.89 5.24
N ALA A 84 17.70 -8.97 5.83
CA ALA A 84 16.93 -10.21 5.93
C ALA A 84 15.73 -9.97 6.86
N PRO A 85 14.47 -10.15 6.38
CA PRO A 85 13.31 -9.93 7.21
C PRO A 85 13.18 -11.10 8.22
N PRO A 86 12.79 -10.85 9.49
CA PRO A 86 12.63 -11.93 10.47
C PRO A 86 11.55 -12.94 10.07
N LEU A 87 10.50 -12.49 9.38
CA LEU A 87 9.51 -13.33 8.71
C LEU A 87 9.60 -13.18 7.20
N THR A 88 9.62 -14.30 6.49
CA THR A 88 9.65 -14.33 5.01
C THR A 88 8.26 -14.44 4.40
N LYS A 89 7.31 -15.03 5.12
CA LYS A 89 5.94 -15.27 4.69
C LYS A 89 4.97 -15.13 5.87
N PHE A 90 3.94 -14.31 5.74
CA PHE A 90 2.99 -14.02 6.82
C PHE A 90 1.69 -13.42 6.29
N LYS A 91 0.64 -13.39 7.13
CA LYS A 91 -0.63 -12.72 6.80
C LYS A 91 -0.66 -11.31 7.36
N MET A 92 -1.24 -10.39 6.59
CA MET A 92 -1.53 -9.01 6.96
C MET A 92 -3.04 -8.79 7.04
N GLY A 93 -3.48 -8.04 8.05
CA GLY A 93 -4.84 -7.54 8.19
C GLY A 93 -4.94 -6.07 7.76
N LEU A 94 -5.86 -5.76 6.85
CA LEU A 94 -6.26 -4.38 6.52
C LEU A 94 -7.63 -4.13 7.14
N CYS A 95 -7.69 -3.32 8.19
CA CYS A 95 -8.92 -3.05 8.92
C CYS A 95 -9.60 -1.79 8.35
N GLN A 96 -10.51 -1.95 7.39
CA GLN A 96 -11.30 -0.85 6.85
C GLN A 96 -12.43 -0.51 7.82
N LEU A 97 -12.25 0.54 8.63
CA LEU A 97 -13.14 0.84 9.77
C LEU A 97 -14.09 2.00 9.48
N SER A 98 -15.32 1.89 9.98
CA SER A 98 -16.22 3.02 10.14
C SER A 98 -15.74 3.88 11.31
N VAL A 99 -15.76 5.20 11.12
CA VAL A 99 -15.32 6.15 12.14
C VAL A 99 -16.50 6.96 12.62
N THR A 100 -16.69 7.03 13.94
CA THR A 100 -17.81 7.74 14.57
C THR A 100 -17.33 9.02 15.26
N THR A 101 -18.28 9.82 15.75
CA THR A 101 -17.99 11.03 16.55
C THR A 101 -17.66 10.71 18.02
N ASP A 102 -17.54 9.45 18.40
CA ASP A 102 -17.16 9.03 19.76
C ASP A 102 -15.78 8.36 19.73
N LYS A 103 -14.78 9.04 20.31
CA LYS A 103 -13.40 8.55 20.36
C LYS A 103 -13.30 7.21 21.09
N THR A 104 -13.95 7.07 22.23
CA THR A 104 -13.88 5.86 23.06
C THR A 104 -14.48 4.67 22.32
N ARG A 105 -15.59 4.90 21.61
CA ARG A 105 -16.18 3.89 20.71
C ARG A 105 -15.23 3.51 19.58
N ASN A 106 -14.59 4.48 18.92
CA ASN A 106 -13.63 4.22 17.84
C ASN A 106 -12.43 3.41 18.34
N ILE A 107 -11.88 3.72 19.52
CA ILE A 107 -10.77 2.96 20.15
C ILE A 107 -11.19 1.53 20.44
N SER A 108 -12.37 1.34 21.04
CA SER A 108 -12.88 0.02 21.41
C SER A 108 -13.17 -0.84 20.17
N HIS A 109 -13.76 -0.23 19.15
CA HIS A 109 -14.03 -0.86 17.85
C HIS A 109 -12.74 -1.28 17.14
N THR A 110 -11.76 -0.39 17.12
CA THR A 110 -10.43 -0.65 16.51
C THR A 110 -9.73 -1.82 17.21
N LYS A 111 -9.78 -1.88 18.54
CA LYS A 111 -9.24 -3.01 19.32
C LYS A 111 -9.88 -4.33 18.88
N ASN A 112 -11.21 -4.38 18.79
CA ASN A 112 -11.94 -5.58 18.37
C ASN A 112 -11.56 -6.00 16.94
N ALA A 113 -11.43 -5.04 16.02
CA ALA A 113 -11.03 -5.33 14.65
C ALA A 113 -9.59 -5.87 14.55
N ILE A 114 -8.66 -5.36 15.36
CA ILE A 114 -7.30 -5.92 15.45
C ILE A 114 -7.35 -7.36 15.95
N GLU A 115 -8.09 -7.61 17.03
CA GLU A 115 -8.25 -8.96 17.61
C GLU A 115 -8.87 -9.94 16.59
N GLU A 116 -9.88 -9.51 15.84
CA GLU A 116 -10.47 -10.31 14.77
C GLU A 116 -9.44 -10.60 13.66
N ALA A 117 -8.66 -9.62 13.22
CA ALA A 117 -7.63 -9.83 12.20
C ALA A 117 -6.57 -10.86 12.68
N VAL A 118 -6.16 -10.77 13.94
CA VAL A 118 -5.21 -11.72 14.55
C VAL A 118 -5.83 -13.11 14.69
N SER A 119 -7.12 -13.23 15.03
CA SER A 119 -7.83 -14.51 15.08
C SER A 119 -7.81 -15.25 13.72
N LYS A 120 -7.70 -14.50 12.62
CA LYS A 120 -7.58 -15.01 11.24
C LYS A 120 -6.11 -15.24 10.80
N GLY A 121 -5.17 -15.04 11.73
CA GLY A 121 -3.74 -15.34 11.58
C GLY A 121 -2.88 -14.15 11.16
N ALA A 122 -3.38 -12.91 11.19
CA ALA A 122 -2.57 -11.74 10.88
C ALA A 122 -1.38 -11.59 11.85
N LYS A 123 -0.19 -11.29 11.30
CA LYS A 123 1.03 -10.92 12.04
C LYS A 123 1.39 -9.45 11.91
N LEU A 124 0.80 -8.80 10.90
CA LEU A 124 0.86 -7.37 10.67
C LEU A 124 -0.56 -6.84 10.54
N VAL A 125 -0.91 -5.76 11.22
CA VAL A 125 -2.19 -5.06 11.02
C VAL A 125 -1.93 -3.63 10.56
N LEU A 126 -2.68 -3.16 9.56
CA LEU A 126 -2.72 -1.78 9.10
C LEU A 126 -4.11 -1.19 9.36
N LEU A 127 -4.13 -0.07 10.07
CA LEU A 127 -5.33 0.73 10.34
C LEU A 127 -5.43 1.91 9.36
N PRO A 128 -6.61 2.56 9.24
CA PRO A 128 -6.81 3.64 8.29
C PRO A 128 -6.35 5.01 8.81
N GLU A 129 -6.30 6.00 7.93
CA GLU A 129 -6.03 7.40 8.31
C GLU A 129 -7.14 7.94 9.22
N MET A 130 -6.76 8.69 10.26
CA MET A 130 -7.68 9.36 11.20
C MET A 130 -8.73 8.44 11.82
N TRP A 131 -8.39 7.19 12.12
CA TRP A 131 -9.37 6.18 12.58
C TRP A 131 -10.02 6.51 13.93
N ASN A 132 -9.37 7.34 14.76
CA ASN A 132 -9.90 7.71 16.07
C ASN A 132 -10.84 8.93 16.03
N THR A 133 -10.96 9.63 14.89
CA THR A 133 -11.67 10.92 14.80
C THR A 133 -12.40 11.10 13.45
N PRO A 134 -13.60 11.69 13.43
CA PRO A 134 -14.23 12.10 12.18
C PRO A 134 -13.32 13.03 11.38
N TYR A 135 -13.30 12.88 10.05
CA TYR A 135 -12.47 13.68 9.16
C TYR A 135 -13.06 15.09 8.94
N THR A 136 -13.28 15.83 10.03
CA THR A 136 -13.84 17.18 10.03
C THR A 136 -12.89 18.14 10.77
N LYS A 137 -12.77 19.37 10.24
CA LYS A 137 -11.82 20.37 10.77
C LYS A 137 -12.03 20.70 12.25
N GLY A 138 -13.28 20.70 12.71
CA GLY A 138 -13.61 20.96 14.12
C GLY A 138 -13.24 19.82 15.06
N SER A 139 -13.27 18.58 14.58
CA SER A 139 -12.98 17.38 15.38
C SER A 139 -11.49 17.23 15.69
N PHE A 140 -10.59 17.54 14.74
CA PHE A 140 -9.17 17.22 14.89
C PHE A 140 -8.54 17.80 16.16
N LYS A 141 -8.81 19.06 16.51
CA LYS A 141 -8.25 19.68 17.73
C LYS A 141 -8.80 19.06 19.01
N ALA A 142 -10.10 18.72 19.03
CA ALA A 142 -10.75 18.11 20.19
C ALA A 142 -10.34 16.64 20.39
N PHE A 143 -10.00 15.96 19.29
CA PHE A 143 -9.57 14.56 19.30
C PHE A 143 -8.06 14.40 19.35
N ALA A 144 -7.29 15.49 19.24
CA ALA A 144 -5.84 15.43 19.25
C ALA A 144 -5.29 14.85 20.56
N GLU A 145 -4.27 14.02 20.46
CA GLU A 145 -3.63 13.34 21.58
C GLU A 145 -2.15 13.72 21.68
N ASP A 146 -1.62 13.80 22.90
CA ASP A 146 -0.20 14.01 23.14
C ASP A 146 0.49 12.64 23.23
N ILE A 147 0.98 12.19 22.07
CA ILE A 147 1.62 10.87 21.91
C ILE A 147 2.87 10.76 22.78
N ASP A 148 3.62 11.86 22.95
CA ASP A 148 4.88 11.85 23.70
C ASP A 148 4.63 11.82 25.22
N ALA A 149 3.51 12.38 25.68
CA ALA A 149 3.08 12.27 27.08
C ALA A 149 2.56 10.86 27.45
N GLY A 150 2.02 10.11 26.48
CA GLY A 150 1.55 8.74 26.67
C GLY A 150 0.36 8.60 27.64
N GLY A 151 0.02 7.35 27.99
CA GLY A 151 -1.05 7.04 28.95
C GLY A 151 -2.39 7.68 28.59
N ASP A 152 -3.04 8.32 29.58
CA ASP A 152 -4.33 8.99 29.40
C ASP A 152 -4.27 10.21 28.44
N ALA A 153 -3.09 10.76 28.19
CA ALA A 153 -2.91 11.84 27.22
C ALA A 153 -2.92 11.31 25.76
N SER A 154 -2.71 10.00 25.57
CA SER A 154 -2.88 9.32 24.29
C SER A 154 -3.48 7.91 24.44
N PRO A 155 -4.78 7.82 24.76
CA PRO A 155 -5.46 6.52 24.92
C PRO A 155 -5.45 5.69 23.63
N SER A 156 -5.41 6.33 22.46
CA SER A 156 -5.33 5.61 21.18
C SER A 156 -4.02 4.84 21.06
N THR A 157 -2.88 5.47 21.38
CA THR A 157 -1.56 4.82 21.30
C THR A 157 -1.31 3.85 22.44
N ALA A 158 -1.82 4.15 23.64
CA ALA A 158 -1.78 3.22 24.78
C ALA A 158 -2.50 1.90 24.45
N MET A 159 -3.67 1.96 23.82
CA MET A 159 -4.38 0.77 23.37
C MET A 159 -3.58 -0.02 22.32
N LEU A 160 -3.00 0.65 21.32
CA LEU A 160 -2.21 -0.03 20.29
C LEU A 160 -0.96 -0.71 20.86
N SER A 161 -0.27 -0.07 21.82
CA SER A 161 0.86 -0.66 22.54
C SER A 161 0.46 -1.90 23.34
N GLU A 162 -0.65 -1.83 24.10
CA GLU A 162 -1.18 -2.96 24.87
C GLU A 162 -1.53 -4.15 23.99
N VAL A 163 -2.30 -3.89 22.92
CA VAL A 163 -2.80 -4.94 22.02
C VAL A 163 -1.68 -5.58 21.21
N SER A 164 -0.73 -4.79 20.68
CA SER A 164 0.42 -5.31 19.92
C SER A 164 1.27 -6.26 20.77
N LYS A 165 1.55 -5.89 22.03
CA LYS A 165 2.26 -6.75 22.98
C LYS A 165 1.49 -8.01 23.32
N ARG A 166 0.22 -7.87 23.72
CA ARG A 166 -0.60 -9.01 24.16
C ARG A 166 -0.81 -10.03 23.05
N LEU A 167 -1.02 -9.56 21.82
CA LEU A 167 -1.26 -10.42 20.66
C LEU A 167 0.03 -10.83 19.93
N ASN A 168 1.18 -10.28 20.33
CA ASN A 168 2.49 -10.51 19.72
C ASN A 168 2.47 -10.28 18.19
N ILE A 169 2.05 -9.07 17.78
CA ILE A 169 1.97 -8.65 16.38
C ILE A 169 2.55 -7.26 16.16
N THR A 170 2.96 -6.97 14.92
CA THR A 170 3.29 -5.60 14.51
C THR A 170 2.03 -4.86 14.10
N ILE A 171 1.88 -3.59 14.52
CA ILE A 171 0.76 -2.73 14.12
C ILE A 171 1.29 -1.46 13.46
N ILE A 172 0.84 -1.20 12.23
CA ILE A 172 0.89 0.12 11.61
C ILE A 172 -0.40 0.84 12.00
N GLY A 173 -0.28 1.71 12.99
CA GLY A 173 -1.39 2.29 13.75
C GLY A 173 -2.25 3.31 13.01
N GLY A 174 -2.34 3.22 11.69
CA GLY A 174 -3.14 4.14 10.88
C GLY A 174 -2.66 5.55 11.08
N SER A 175 -3.56 6.52 11.23
CA SER A 175 -3.16 7.81 11.82
C SER A 175 -4.19 8.38 12.77
N ILE A 176 -3.71 9.29 13.63
CA ILE A 176 -4.52 10.08 14.56
C ILE A 176 -4.05 11.55 14.52
N PRO A 177 -4.87 12.52 14.96
CA PRO A 177 -4.39 13.87 15.20
C PRO A 177 -3.46 13.86 16.42
N GLU A 178 -2.21 14.23 16.23
CA GLU A 178 -1.22 14.41 17.30
C GLU A 178 -1.17 15.88 17.68
N LYS A 179 -1.20 16.17 18.98
CA LYS A 179 -0.86 17.49 19.52
C LYS A 179 0.58 17.45 20.03
N SER A 180 1.43 18.34 19.52
CA SER A 180 2.81 18.45 19.98
C SER A 180 3.27 19.90 19.91
N ARG A 181 3.73 20.45 21.04
CA ARG A 181 4.25 21.83 21.18
C ARG A 181 3.32 22.90 20.58
N GLY A 182 2.02 22.79 20.84
CA GLY A 182 1.00 23.74 20.36
C GLY A 182 0.61 23.60 18.89
N ARG A 183 1.19 22.65 18.16
CA ARG A 183 0.85 22.32 16.77
C ARG A 183 0.10 21.00 16.69
N LEU A 184 -0.63 20.80 15.60
CA LEU A 184 -1.29 19.53 15.27
C LEU A 184 -0.56 18.85 14.11
N TYR A 185 -0.47 17.53 14.15
CA TYR A 185 0.07 16.70 13.06
C TYR A 185 -0.87 15.53 12.73
N ASN A 186 -0.82 15.05 11.49
CA ASN A 186 -1.46 13.80 11.09
C ASN A 186 -0.43 12.68 11.23
N THR A 187 -0.58 11.82 12.24
CA THR A 187 0.53 11.00 12.73
C THR A 187 0.20 9.52 12.77
N CYS A 188 1.03 8.72 12.12
CA CYS A 188 1.03 7.26 12.15
C CYS A 188 2.10 6.74 13.13
N CYS A 189 1.68 5.92 14.09
CA CYS A 189 2.60 5.23 15.00
C CYS A 189 2.76 3.76 14.60
N VAL A 190 3.99 3.25 14.67
CA VAL A 190 4.30 1.84 14.43
C VAL A 190 4.66 1.17 15.75
N PHE A 191 3.94 0.12 16.10
CA PHE A 191 4.18 -0.68 17.30
C PHE A 191 4.75 -2.05 16.93
N GLY A 192 5.82 -2.44 17.61
CA GLY A 192 6.39 -3.79 17.50
C GLY A 192 5.61 -4.81 18.30
N SER A 193 5.93 -6.09 18.13
CA SER A 193 5.25 -7.18 18.85
C SER A 193 5.54 -7.22 20.36
N ASP A 194 6.49 -6.40 20.82
CA ASP A 194 6.82 -6.15 22.22
C ASP A 194 5.99 -5.03 22.87
N GLY A 195 5.17 -4.32 22.08
CA GLY A 195 4.39 -3.16 22.51
C GLY A 195 5.13 -1.83 22.39
N GLU A 196 6.40 -1.84 21.99
CA GLU A 196 7.21 -0.63 21.91
C GLU A 196 6.85 0.21 20.68
N LEU A 197 6.83 1.53 20.85
CA LEU A 197 6.67 2.48 19.74
C LEU A 197 7.98 2.51 18.93
N LYS A 198 8.00 1.80 17.80
CA LYS A 198 9.19 1.66 16.93
C LYS A 198 9.42 2.89 16.05
N ALA A 199 8.35 3.57 15.64
CA ALA A 199 8.44 4.78 14.83
C ALA A 199 7.18 5.64 14.91
N LYS A 200 7.36 6.93 14.63
CA LYS A 200 6.30 7.93 14.49
C LYS A 200 6.48 8.65 13.15
N HIS A 201 5.53 8.51 12.25
CA HIS A 201 5.51 9.17 10.95
C HIS A 201 4.46 10.28 10.95
N ARG A 202 4.90 11.53 10.82
CA ARG A 202 4.01 12.68 10.57
C ARG A 202 3.87 12.86 9.07
N LYS A 203 2.65 12.97 8.57
CA LYS A 203 2.33 13.17 7.15
C LYS A 203 3.16 14.31 6.58
N ILE A 204 3.95 14.03 5.55
CA ILE A 204 4.90 14.99 4.99
C ILE A 204 4.19 15.91 4.02
N HIS A 205 3.39 15.34 3.13
CA HIS A 205 2.66 16.09 2.12
C HIS A 205 1.21 16.30 2.56
N LEU A 206 0.89 17.51 2.98
CA LEU A 206 -0.46 17.89 3.39
C LEU A 206 -1.39 17.97 2.17
N PHE A 207 -2.64 17.55 2.36
CA PHE A 207 -3.66 17.50 1.33
C PHE A 207 -4.28 18.89 1.08
N ASP A 208 -3.56 19.70 0.32
CA ASP A 208 -4.00 21.01 -0.14
C ASP A 208 -4.38 20.92 -1.62
N ILE A 209 -5.67 20.83 -1.91
CA ILE A 209 -6.20 20.74 -3.27
C ILE A 209 -7.38 21.69 -3.48
N ASP A 210 -7.52 22.13 -4.73
CA ASP A 210 -8.68 22.85 -5.20
C ASP A 210 -9.07 22.33 -6.58
N ILE A 211 -10.14 21.53 -6.64
CA ILE A 211 -10.72 21.01 -7.87
C ILE A 211 -12.06 21.72 -8.05
N PRO A 212 -12.14 22.75 -8.92
CA PRO A 212 -13.33 23.58 -9.08
C PRO A 212 -14.60 22.76 -9.27
N GLY A 213 -15.62 23.06 -8.48
CA GLY A 213 -16.93 22.40 -8.53
C GLY A 213 -16.97 20.95 -8.01
N LYS A 214 -15.86 20.41 -7.49
CA LYS A 214 -15.80 19.03 -6.96
C LYS A 214 -15.35 18.97 -5.51
N ILE A 215 -14.13 19.43 -5.22
CA ILE A 215 -13.57 19.37 -3.87
C ILE A 215 -12.49 20.43 -3.66
N THR A 216 -12.59 21.16 -2.57
CA THR A 216 -11.54 22.04 -2.07
C THR A 216 -11.22 21.61 -0.64
N TYR A 217 -9.97 21.26 -0.38
CA TYR A 217 -9.49 20.86 0.95
C TYR A 217 -8.13 21.49 1.19
N MET A 218 -7.92 22.01 2.40
CA MET A 218 -6.67 22.68 2.80
C MET A 218 -6.30 22.14 4.17
N GLU A 219 -5.61 21.01 4.19
CA GLU A 219 -5.16 20.32 5.41
C GLU A 219 -4.17 21.18 6.19
N SER A 220 -3.35 21.99 5.49
CA SER A 220 -2.38 22.92 6.08
C SER A 220 -2.97 24.03 6.95
N ARG A 221 -4.29 24.28 6.86
CA ARG A 221 -4.97 25.20 7.79
C ARG A 221 -5.13 24.63 9.19
N THR A 222 -4.93 23.31 9.36
CA THR A 222 -5.12 22.63 10.64
C THR A 222 -3.87 21.87 11.08
N PHE A 223 -3.24 21.14 10.16
CA PHE A 223 -2.08 20.32 10.46
C PHE A 223 -0.77 20.97 10.00
N THR A 224 0.31 20.64 10.70
CA THR A 224 1.69 20.95 10.32
C THR A 224 2.28 19.73 9.62
N ALA A 225 3.07 19.95 8.57
CA ALA A 225 3.75 18.90 7.85
C ALA A 225 4.81 18.20 8.73
N GLY A 226 5.00 16.91 8.51
CA GLY A 226 6.17 16.18 8.99
C GLY A 226 7.42 16.57 8.22
N GLU A 227 8.57 16.43 8.87
CA GLU A 227 9.88 16.86 8.32
C GLU A 227 10.77 15.67 7.95
N THR A 228 10.34 14.44 8.31
CA THR A 228 11.20 13.26 8.27
C THR A 228 10.50 12.08 7.64
N PRO A 229 11.06 11.53 6.55
CA PRO A 229 10.63 10.24 6.01
C PRO A 229 10.84 9.09 7.00
N THR A 230 9.92 8.13 7.01
CA THR A 230 9.91 7.07 8.03
C THR A 230 10.09 5.69 7.40
N VAL A 231 11.23 5.07 7.71
CA VAL A 231 11.53 3.66 7.41
C VAL A 231 11.91 3.00 8.71
N VAL A 232 11.25 1.89 9.05
CA VAL A 232 11.37 1.24 10.36
C VAL A 232 11.57 -0.27 10.19
N ASP A 233 12.49 -0.84 10.97
CA ASP A 233 12.65 -2.28 11.09
C ASP A 233 11.63 -2.83 12.10
N THR A 234 10.94 -3.89 11.70
CA THR A 234 9.90 -4.55 12.50
C THR A 234 10.06 -6.06 12.45
N ASP A 235 9.28 -6.77 13.25
CA ASP A 235 9.28 -8.24 13.31
C ASP A 235 8.84 -8.90 11.99
N VAL A 236 8.21 -8.13 11.09
CA VAL A 236 7.76 -8.58 9.76
C VAL A 236 8.60 -8.00 8.61
N GLY A 237 9.73 -7.35 8.93
CA GLY A 237 10.64 -6.75 7.96
C GLY A 237 10.68 -5.22 8.00
N ARG A 238 11.41 -4.64 7.05
CA ARG A 238 11.57 -3.18 6.94
C ARG A 238 10.40 -2.54 6.19
N ILE A 239 9.74 -1.57 6.81
CA ILE A 239 8.53 -0.93 6.28
C ILE A 239 8.78 0.57 6.08
N GLY A 240 8.41 1.08 4.90
CA GLY A 240 8.27 2.52 4.65
C GLY A 240 6.84 2.97 4.94
N VAL A 241 6.67 4.08 5.65
CA VAL A 241 5.35 4.61 6.04
C VAL A 241 5.11 5.95 5.35
N GLY A 242 3.96 6.09 4.70
CA GLY A 242 3.42 7.37 4.25
C GLY A 242 1.96 7.47 4.64
N ILE A 243 1.36 8.66 4.62
CA ILE A 243 -0.07 8.82 4.89
C ILE A 243 -0.76 9.45 3.67
N CYS A 244 -1.76 8.75 3.13
CA CYS A 244 -2.71 9.23 2.15
C CYS A 244 -2.06 9.97 0.97
N TYR A 245 -2.01 11.30 1.03
CA TYR A 245 -1.48 12.15 -0.03
C TYR A 245 0.01 11.91 -0.32
N ASP A 246 0.77 11.39 0.65
CA ASP A 246 2.16 10.97 0.45
C ASP A 246 2.32 9.95 -0.69
N ILE A 247 1.29 9.14 -0.97
CA ILE A 247 1.32 8.17 -2.08
C ILE A 247 1.44 8.85 -3.44
N ARG A 248 1.16 10.14 -3.57
CA ARG A 248 1.28 10.86 -4.86
C ARG A 248 2.72 11.21 -5.23
N PHE A 249 3.63 11.17 -4.28
CA PHE A 249 5.03 11.59 -4.44
C PHE A 249 5.92 10.36 -4.61
N GLN A 250 6.26 10.05 -5.86
CA GLN A 250 7.02 8.85 -6.20
C GLN A 250 8.44 8.86 -5.60
N GLU A 251 9.03 10.05 -5.45
CA GLU A 251 10.35 10.28 -4.88
C GLU A 251 10.45 9.71 -3.46
N LEU A 252 9.39 9.85 -2.67
CA LEU A 252 9.31 9.30 -1.31
C LEU A 252 9.37 7.76 -1.33
N ALA A 253 8.61 7.13 -2.24
CA ALA A 253 8.63 5.67 -2.39
C ALA A 253 9.95 5.14 -2.95
N MET A 254 10.56 5.85 -3.90
CA MET A 254 11.89 5.51 -4.43
C MET A 254 12.95 5.57 -3.33
N MET A 255 12.86 6.56 -2.44
CA MET A 255 13.77 6.67 -1.31
C MET A 255 13.52 5.57 -0.27
N TYR A 256 12.27 5.20 0.01
CA TYR A 256 11.97 4.04 0.86
C TYR A 256 12.52 2.73 0.29
N ALA A 257 12.40 2.52 -1.03
CA ALA A 257 13.03 1.40 -1.72
C ALA A 257 14.56 1.44 -1.60
N ALA A 258 15.17 2.62 -1.78
CA ALA A 258 16.61 2.82 -1.61
C ALA A 258 17.08 2.61 -0.17
N ARG A 259 16.23 2.81 0.83
CA ARG A 259 16.52 2.52 2.25
C ARG A 259 16.24 1.05 2.63
N GLY A 260 15.93 0.19 1.67
CA GLY A 260 15.77 -1.25 1.87
C GLY A 260 14.39 -1.64 2.41
N ALA A 261 13.33 -0.89 2.13
CA ALA A 261 11.98 -1.32 2.45
C ALA A 261 11.62 -2.62 1.70
N HIS A 262 10.76 -3.44 2.32
CA HIS A 262 10.11 -4.59 1.71
C HIS A 262 8.65 -4.26 1.32
N LEU A 263 8.01 -3.45 2.16
CA LEU A 263 6.61 -3.08 2.13
C LEU A 263 6.49 -1.58 2.35
N LEU A 264 5.60 -0.93 1.60
CA LEU A 264 5.14 0.42 1.86
C LEU A 264 3.72 0.37 2.42
N CYS A 265 3.47 1.07 3.52
CA CYS A 265 2.15 1.16 4.13
C CYS A 265 1.64 2.60 4.03
N TYR A 266 0.44 2.76 3.48
CA TYR A 266 -0.27 4.03 3.37
C TYR A 266 -1.66 3.94 4.00
N PRO A 267 -1.83 4.24 5.30
CA PRO A 267 -3.12 4.65 5.82
C PRO A 267 -3.60 5.85 5.02
N GLY A 268 -4.84 5.84 4.52
CA GLY A 268 -5.34 6.99 3.77
C GLY A 268 -6.82 6.94 3.46
N ALA A 269 -7.46 8.09 3.46
CA ALA A 269 -8.85 8.25 3.04
C ALA A 269 -8.90 9.11 1.76
N PHE A 270 -8.96 8.49 0.58
CA PHE A 270 -9.25 9.23 -0.66
C PHE A 270 -10.75 9.56 -0.72
N ASN A 271 -11.11 10.65 -1.38
CA ASN A 271 -12.53 11.03 -1.55
C ASN A 271 -13.13 10.44 -2.83
N MET A 272 -14.45 10.59 -2.99
CA MET A 272 -15.22 10.12 -4.16
C MET A 272 -14.82 10.75 -5.51
N THR A 273 -14.06 11.85 -5.53
CA THR A 273 -13.54 12.43 -6.78
C THR A 273 -12.21 11.80 -7.17
N THR A 274 -11.27 11.69 -6.23
CA THR A 274 -9.92 11.20 -6.52
C THR A 274 -9.79 9.69 -6.42
N GLY A 275 -10.60 9.04 -5.60
CA GLY A 275 -10.58 7.60 -5.33
C GLY A 275 -10.74 6.75 -6.59
N PRO A 276 -11.85 6.91 -7.34
CA PRO A 276 -12.12 6.09 -8.54
C PRO A 276 -11.03 6.13 -9.61
N LEU A 277 -10.30 7.25 -9.71
CA LEU A 277 -9.30 7.47 -10.74
C LEU A 277 -7.88 7.15 -10.28
N HIS A 278 -7.55 7.48 -9.03
CA HIS A 278 -6.16 7.53 -8.59
C HIS A 278 -5.81 6.51 -7.51
N TRP A 279 -6.76 6.01 -6.72
CA TRP A 279 -6.45 5.14 -5.58
C TRP A 279 -5.71 3.87 -6.03
N GLU A 280 -6.32 3.12 -6.95
CA GLU A 280 -5.73 1.89 -7.47
C GLU A 280 -4.48 2.14 -8.33
N LEU A 281 -4.53 3.18 -9.17
CA LEU A 281 -3.42 3.52 -10.06
C LEU A 281 -2.14 3.82 -9.27
N LEU A 282 -2.24 4.65 -8.22
CA LEU A 282 -1.09 5.08 -7.45
C LEU A 282 -0.47 3.93 -6.67
N GLN A 283 -1.26 3.10 -5.98
CA GLN A 283 -0.72 1.93 -5.27
C GLN A 283 0.02 0.96 -6.19
N ARG A 284 -0.54 0.70 -7.38
CA ARG A 284 0.09 -0.19 -8.37
C ARG A 284 1.37 0.41 -8.95
N ALA A 285 1.37 1.71 -9.21
CA ALA A 285 2.58 2.43 -9.63
C ALA A 285 3.69 2.35 -8.57
N ARG A 286 3.38 2.64 -7.30
CA ARG A 286 4.36 2.54 -6.19
C ARG A 286 4.93 1.13 -6.06
N ALA A 287 4.09 0.10 -6.21
CA ALA A 287 4.51 -1.29 -6.09
C ALA A 287 5.41 -1.72 -7.27
N THR A 288 4.98 -1.45 -8.50
CA THR A 288 5.66 -1.92 -9.72
C THR A 288 6.98 -1.20 -9.97
N ASP A 289 7.00 0.14 -9.84
CA ASP A 289 8.19 0.95 -10.14
C ASP A 289 9.33 0.71 -9.14
N ASN A 290 8.98 0.36 -7.91
CA ASN A 290 9.94 0.14 -6.83
C ASN A 290 10.18 -1.34 -6.51
N GLN A 291 9.42 -2.25 -7.13
CA GLN A 291 9.41 -3.69 -6.85
C GLN A 291 9.29 -3.97 -5.35
N LEU A 292 8.19 -3.45 -4.76
CA LEU A 292 7.83 -3.53 -3.34
C LEU A 292 6.37 -3.99 -3.19
N TYR A 293 6.05 -4.60 -2.05
CA TYR A 293 4.64 -4.66 -1.65
C TYR A 293 4.13 -3.26 -1.29
N VAL A 294 2.85 -3.00 -1.56
CA VAL A 294 2.18 -1.77 -1.13
C VAL A 294 0.85 -2.14 -0.47
N ALA A 295 0.65 -1.69 0.75
CA ALA A 295 -0.60 -1.85 1.49
C ALA A 295 -1.24 -0.48 1.73
N THR A 296 -2.51 -0.36 1.41
CA THR A 296 -3.32 0.83 1.66
C THR A 296 -4.50 0.46 2.54
N CYS A 297 -4.83 1.31 3.51
CA CYS A 297 -5.99 1.09 4.36
C CYS A 297 -6.78 2.39 4.51
N SER A 298 -8.05 2.33 4.10
CA SER A 298 -9.00 3.43 4.15
C SER A 298 -10.05 3.20 5.21
N SER A 299 -10.64 4.27 5.71
CA SER A 299 -11.90 4.20 6.45
C SER A 299 -13.00 3.66 5.53
N ALA A 300 -14.01 3.04 6.11
CA ALA A 300 -15.25 2.70 5.41
C ALA A 300 -15.96 3.97 4.96
N ARG A 301 -16.75 3.85 3.88
CA ARG A 301 -17.48 4.98 3.31
C ARG A 301 -18.68 5.34 4.19
N ASP A 302 -18.75 6.61 4.56
CA ASP A 302 -19.90 7.20 5.24
C ASP A 302 -20.41 8.40 4.43
N TYR A 303 -21.65 8.30 3.91
CA TYR A 303 -22.30 9.39 3.18
C TYR A 303 -22.84 10.50 4.08
N GLY A 304 -22.91 10.28 5.41
CA GLY A 304 -23.24 11.30 6.40
C GLY A 304 -22.05 12.18 6.80
N SER A 305 -20.82 11.76 6.48
CA SER A 305 -19.60 12.51 6.76
C SER A 305 -19.41 13.68 5.79
N CYS A 306 -18.82 14.78 6.26
CA CYS A 306 -18.43 15.89 5.37
C CYS A 306 -17.27 15.53 4.42
N TYR A 307 -16.55 14.45 4.72
CA TYR A 307 -15.53 13.88 3.86
C TYR A 307 -15.87 12.41 3.62
N VAL A 308 -16.44 12.12 2.44
CA VAL A 308 -16.89 10.79 2.06
C VAL A 308 -15.71 9.99 1.52
N ALA A 309 -15.22 9.04 2.31
CA ALA A 309 -14.11 8.17 1.95
C ALA A 309 -14.47 7.23 0.79
N TRP A 310 -13.49 6.94 -0.06
CA TRP A 310 -13.60 6.00 -1.16
C TRP A 310 -13.69 4.55 -0.66
N GLY A 311 -12.94 4.20 0.39
CA GLY A 311 -12.78 2.82 0.85
C GLY A 311 -11.72 2.09 0.05
N HIS A 312 -11.97 0.82 -0.27
CA HIS A 312 -11.12 -0.02 -1.12
C HIS A 312 -9.70 -0.20 -0.59
N SER A 313 -9.55 -0.48 0.70
CA SER A 313 -8.27 -0.94 1.27
C SER A 313 -7.70 -2.08 0.42
N THR A 314 -6.42 -2.02 0.06
CA THR A 314 -5.81 -2.94 -0.90
C THR A 314 -4.41 -3.38 -0.48
N LEU A 315 -4.09 -4.65 -0.73
CA LEU A 315 -2.71 -5.14 -0.80
C LEU A 315 -2.32 -5.37 -2.27
N VAL A 316 -1.20 -4.77 -2.67
CA VAL A 316 -0.62 -4.88 -4.00
C VAL A 316 0.74 -5.56 -3.94
N GLY A 317 0.96 -6.52 -4.83
CA GLY A 317 2.22 -7.24 -4.98
C GLY A 317 3.25 -6.48 -5.82
N PRO A 318 4.51 -6.95 -5.82
CA PRO A 318 5.65 -6.22 -6.39
C PRO A 318 5.70 -6.13 -7.91
N PHE A 319 4.75 -6.73 -8.65
CA PHE A 319 4.54 -6.52 -10.09
C PHE A 319 3.36 -5.58 -10.38
N GLY A 320 2.74 -5.02 -9.34
CA GLY A 320 1.53 -4.20 -9.45
C GLY A 320 0.25 -5.03 -9.55
N GLU A 321 0.28 -6.32 -9.23
CA GLU A 321 -0.88 -7.18 -9.12
C GLU A 321 -1.65 -6.89 -7.82
N ILE A 322 -2.98 -6.82 -7.90
CA ILE A 322 -3.82 -6.69 -6.71
C ILE A 322 -3.95 -8.07 -6.08
N ILE A 323 -3.45 -8.21 -4.86
CA ILE A 323 -3.51 -9.47 -4.09
C ILE A 323 -4.86 -9.59 -3.40
N ALA A 324 -5.33 -8.50 -2.80
CA ALA A 324 -6.65 -8.42 -2.17
C ALA A 324 -7.11 -6.96 -2.11
N THR A 325 -8.40 -6.72 -2.32
CA THR A 325 -9.04 -5.41 -2.18
C THR A 325 -10.41 -5.54 -1.54
N SER A 326 -10.81 -4.56 -0.73
CA SER A 326 -12.19 -4.45 -0.25
C SER A 326 -13.03 -3.65 -1.22
N GLU A 327 -14.34 -3.69 -0.98
CA GLU A 327 -15.29 -2.69 -1.44
C GLU A 327 -15.26 -1.47 -0.51
N HIS A 328 -16.38 -0.78 -0.33
CA HIS A 328 -16.46 0.49 0.41
C HIS A 328 -17.05 0.36 1.81
N GLU A 329 -17.64 -0.79 2.15
CA GLU A 329 -18.19 -1.07 3.47
C GLU A 329 -17.11 -1.44 4.50
N GLU A 330 -17.45 -1.38 5.78
CA GLU A 330 -16.57 -1.84 6.85
C GLU A 330 -16.23 -3.32 6.68
N THR A 331 -14.93 -3.64 6.70
CA THR A 331 -14.46 -5.01 6.54
C THR A 331 -13.01 -5.17 6.98
N ILE A 332 -12.59 -6.41 7.19
CA ILE A 332 -11.20 -6.77 7.46
C ILE A 332 -10.73 -7.71 6.36
N ILE A 333 -9.75 -7.26 5.59
CA ILE A 333 -9.08 -8.10 4.57
C ILE A 333 -7.93 -8.83 5.23
N ILE A 334 -7.83 -10.13 5.00
CA ILE A 334 -6.65 -10.93 5.36
C ILE A 334 -5.96 -11.37 4.06
N ALA A 335 -4.72 -10.96 3.88
CA ALA A 335 -3.95 -11.28 2.69
C ALA A 335 -2.53 -11.73 3.06
N GLU A 336 -1.93 -12.57 2.21
CA GLU A 336 -0.60 -13.13 2.46
C GLU A 336 0.48 -12.30 1.77
N ILE A 337 1.57 -12.05 2.48
CA ILE A 337 2.81 -11.46 1.96
C ILE A 337 3.86 -12.57 1.94
N ASP A 338 4.56 -12.70 0.81
CA ASP A 338 5.69 -13.61 0.63
C ASP A 338 6.86 -12.86 -0.02
N TYR A 339 7.91 -12.61 0.76
CA TYR A 339 9.06 -11.83 0.30
C TYR A 339 9.98 -12.60 -0.65
N SER A 340 9.78 -13.90 -0.85
CA SER A 340 10.49 -14.63 -1.92
C SER A 340 10.17 -14.04 -3.30
N PHE A 341 8.96 -13.50 -3.48
CA PHE A 341 8.58 -12.80 -4.71
C PHE A 341 9.41 -11.55 -4.95
N LEU A 342 9.77 -10.75 -3.94
CA LEU A 342 10.62 -9.56 -4.13
C LEU A 342 11.95 -9.92 -4.80
N LYS A 343 12.61 -10.98 -4.29
CA LYS A 343 13.89 -11.45 -4.83
C LYS A 343 13.72 -12.02 -6.25
N GLN A 344 12.68 -12.81 -6.49
CA GLN A 344 12.38 -13.36 -7.80
C GLN A 344 12.13 -12.23 -8.82
N ARG A 345 11.32 -11.23 -8.46
CA ARG A 345 10.94 -10.11 -9.33
C ARG A 345 12.14 -9.25 -9.71
N ARG A 346 12.98 -8.89 -8.73
CA ARG A 346 14.21 -8.13 -8.95
C ARG A 346 15.26 -8.89 -9.78
N SER A 347 15.24 -10.23 -9.73
CA SER A 347 16.09 -11.05 -10.61
C SER A 347 15.59 -11.07 -12.05
N ASN A 348 14.27 -11.23 -12.25
CA ASN A 348 13.66 -11.32 -13.58
C ASN A 348 13.60 -9.98 -14.31
N LEU A 349 13.37 -8.89 -13.58
CA LEU A 349 13.31 -7.53 -14.10
C LEU A 349 14.22 -6.61 -13.26
N PRO A 350 15.53 -6.56 -13.52
CA PRO A 350 16.51 -5.94 -12.65
C PRO A 350 16.60 -4.41 -12.83
N LEU A 351 15.52 -3.68 -12.50
CA LEU A 351 15.42 -2.23 -12.69
C LEU A 351 16.60 -1.47 -12.07
N ASN A 352 17.03 -1.87 -10.86
CA ASN A 352 18.14 -1.25 -10.14
C ASN A 352 19.49 -1.36 -10.87
N LYS A 353 19.65 -2.31 -11.80
CA LYS A 353 20.87 -2.46 -12.61
C LYS A 353 20.83 -1.65 -13.91
N GLN A 354 19.72 -0.97 -14.19
CA GLN A 354 19.47 -0.26 -15.45
C GLN A 354 19.25 1.25 -15.25
N LEU A 355 19.33 1.73 -14.00
CA LEU A 355 19.23 3.16 -13.70
C LEU A 355 20.37 3.94 -14.36
N ARG A 356 20.05 5.12 -14.90
CA ARG A 356 21.01 6.01 -15.58
C ARG A 356 21.55 7.07 -14.63
N GLY A 357 22.39 6.64 -13.68
CA GLY A 357 23.03 7.52 -12.70
C GLY A 357 23.91 8.63 -13.29
N ASP A 358 24.28 8.46 -14.56
CA ASP A 358 24.95 9.45 -15.40
C ASP A 358 24.02 10.56 -15.93
N LEU A 359 22.70 10.34 -15.93
CA LEU A 359 21.69 11.29 -16.42
C LEU A 359 20.84 11.88 -15.31
N TYR A 360 20.50 11.09 -14.30
CA TYR A 360 19.65 11.51 -13.19
C TYR A 360 20.06 10.86 -11.89
N GLN A 361 19.76 11.54 -10.79
CA GLN A 361 20.02 11.05 -9.44
C GLN A 361 18.84 11.36 -8.53
N LEU A 362 18.47 10.40 -7.69
CA LEU A 362 17.64 10.64 -6.52
C LEU A 362 18.55 10.95 -5.32
N VAL A 363 18.38 12.12 -4.73
CA VAL A 363 19.20 12.59 -3.60
C VAL A 363 18.41 12.51 -2.30
N ASP A 364 18.83 11.64 -1.40
CA ASP A 364 18.34 11.52 -0.03
C ASP A 364 19.12 12.47 0.88
N ILE A 365 18.62 13.70 0.99
CA ILE A 365 19.27 14.79 1.74
C ILE A 365 19.42 14.43 3.21
N GLN A 366 18.48 13.68 3.79
CA GLN A 366 18.57 13.29 5.19
C GLN A 366 19.78 12.39 5.42
N ARG A 367 20.00 11.37 4.58
CA ARG A 367 21.13 10.44 4.72
C ARG A 367 22.48 11.04 4.31
N LEU A 368 22.51 12.18 3.62
CA LEU A 368 23.77 12.89 3.31
C LEU A 368 24.34 13.65 4.50
N ASN A 369 23.48 14.08 5.42
CA ASN A 369 23.85 14.94 6.55
C ASN A 369 24.14 14.16 7.85
N TYR A 370 24.25 12.82 7.78
CA TYR A 370 24.54 11.93 8.91
C TYR A 370 25.87 11.20 8.75
#